data_AF-A0A0D0D8F6-F1
#
_entry.id   AF-A0A0D0D8F6-F1
#
_cell.length_a   1.000
_cell.length_b   1.000
_cell.length_c   1.000
_cell.angle_alpha   90.00
_cell.angle_beta   90.00
_cell.angle_gamma   90.00
#
_symmetry.space_group_name_H-M   'P 1'
#
loop_
_entity.id
_entity.type
_entity.pdbx_description
1 polymer ?
#
loop_
_entity_poly.entity_id
_entity_poly.type
_entity_poly.pdbx_seq_one_letter_code
_entity_poly.pdbx_strand_id
1 'polypeptide(L)'
;MDIFQLKTNKAASVRTVEMHLLGQHASSVETPQGTVMWLAQGLAIKESAIHVMKDKRSLKSTATDIQKLAVIRRMDRLISDISKFIDAVTAYMGSTIEDHNNMTADEAESKWEEQNNDPHSDLPLPFIHIPALPLPSWLGHRNCNKHGLDALADLELQLRIGQANDTLQSIHFTLADKAVLFCTEVCLASNQSANTRTWGKVHQVDTVLSRHVQIYRKCRKAMVALEADKVLMERYKPLVDQDLKVTTAICDPNGSVHHMQNLAWFWTMDIPRDAQESDWMSEFYCVNWLHAKAVQD
;
A
#
# COMPACT_ATOMS: atom_id res chain seq x y z
N MET A 1 -8.21 -8.72 33.38
CA MET A 1 -6.99 -8.21 34.02
C MET A 1 -5.95 -8.17 32.92
N ASP A 2 -5.76 -7.00 32.34
CA ASP A 2 -5.15 -6.81 31.01
C ASP A 2 -3.67 -6.44 31.20
N ILE A 3 -2.78 -7.44 31.22
CA ILE A 3 -1.40 -7.35 31.73
C ILE A 3 -0.36 -7.07 30.61
N PHE A 4 -0.78 -6.95 29.34
CA PHE A 4 0.16 -6.78 28.21
C PHE A 4 -0.01 -5.49 27.41
N GLN A 5 -0.38 -4.37 28.05
CA GLN A 5 -0.18 -3.06 27.43
C GLN A 5 1.29 -2.63 27.58
N LEU A 6 2.18 -3.34 26.88
CA LEU A 6 3.53 -2.84 26.62
C LEU A 6 3.39 -1.50 25.89
N LYS A 7 3.85 -0.42 26.52
CA LYS A 7 4.03 0.90 25.89
C LYS A 7 5.14 0.78 24.83
N THR A 8 4.83 0.20 23.69
CA THR A 8 5.66 0.31 22.49
C THR A 8 5.31 1.61 21.78
N ASN A 9 6.31 2.38 21.38
CA ASN A 9 6.14 3.54 20.51
C ASN A 9 5.61 3.06 19.14
N LYS A 10 4.29 2.92 19.06
CA LYS A 10 3.55 2.43 17.90
C LYS A 10 3.90 3.28 16.68
N ALA A 11 4.25 2.65 15.55
CA ALA A 11 4.43 3.38 14.31
C ALA A 11 3.13 4.10 13.92
N ALA A 12 3.24 5.30 13.35
CA ALA A 12 2.07 6.13 13.06
C ALA A 12 1.43 5.71 11.72
N SER A 13 0.09 5.62 11.70
CA SER A 13 -0.70 5.41 10.48
C SER A 13 -0.80 6.70 9.65
N VAL A 14 -1.26 6.63 8.39
CA VAL A 14 -1.51 7.84 7.58
C VAL A 14 -2.39 8.82 8.34
N ARG A 15 -3.47 8.33 8.96
CA ARG A 15 -4.41 9.18 9.72
C ARG A 15 -3.75 9.83 10.92
N THR A 16 -2.92 9.10 11.67
CA THR A 16 -2.21 9.67 12.82
C THR A 16 -1.18 10.70 12.38
N VAL A 17 -0.45 10.43 11.29
CA VAL A 17 0.50 11.39 10.71
C VAL A 17 -0.23 12.63 10.19
N GLU A 18 -1.32 12.47 9.44
CA GLU A 18 -2.12 13.57 8.92
C GLU A 18 -2.66 14.45 10.06
N MET A 19 -3.24 13.84 11.10
CA MET A 19 -3.73 14.57 12.28
C MET A 19 -2.61 15.37 12.96
N HIS A 20 -1.43 14.77 13.11
CA HIS A 20 -0.26 15.42 13.68
C HIS A 20 0.23 16.59 12.82
N LEU A 21 0.33 16.39 11.50
CA LEU A 21 0.74 17.43 10.55
C LEU A 21 -0.24 18.61 10.51
N LEU A 22 -1.54 18.34 10.53
CA LEU A 22 -2.57 19.39 10.60
C LEU A 22 -2.47 20.20 11.90
N GLY A 23 -2.15 19.55 13.02
CA GLY A 23 -1.94 20.22 14.30
C GLY A 23 -0.71 21.14 14.31
N GLN A 24 0.39 20.72 13.67
CA GLN A 24 1.61 21.54 13.56
C GLN A 24 1.43 22.72 12.58
N HIS A 25 0.82 22.47 11.42
CA HIS A 25 0.65 23.49 10.38
C HIS A 25 -0.43 24.53 10.68
N ALA A 26 -1.32 24.29 11.64
CA ALA A 26 -2.24 25.33 12.12
C ALA A 26 -1.52 26.58 12.68
N SER A 27 -0.20 26.47 12.95
CA SER A 27 0.63 27.54 13.54
C SER A 27 1.71 28.11 12.60
N SER A 28 1.87 27.59 11.37
CA SER A 28 2.93 28.03 10.44
C SER A 28 2.40 28.93 9.31
N VAL A 29 3.19 29.95 8.94
CA VAL A 29 2.85 30.98 7.92
C VAL A 29 3.30 30.57 6.50
N GLU A 30 4.17 29.55 6.37
CA GLU A 30 4.94 29.33 5.13
C GLU A 30 4.23 28.48 4.07
N THR A 31 3.17 27.74 4.41
CA THR A 31 2.45 26.84 3.47
C THR A 31 0.97 27.21 3.35
N PRO A 32 0.36 27.16 2.15
CA PRO A 32 -1.06 27.38 1.99
C PRO A 32 -1.91 26.49 2.92
N GLN A 33 -2.97 27.04 3.50
CA GLN A 33 -3.88 26.27 4.33
C GLN A 33 -4.49 25.11 3.51
N GLY A 34 -4.56 23.90 4.10
CA GLY A 34 -5.10 22.71 3.43
C GLY A 34 -4.06 21.89 2.65
N THR A 35 -2.80 22.30 2.61
CA THR A 35 -1.72 21.58 1.90
C THR A 35 -1.61 20.10 2.29
N VAL A 36 -1.63 19.79 3.59
CA VAL A 36 -1.54 18.40 4.10
C VAL A 36 -2.72 17.56 3.61
N MET A 37 -3.93 18.12 3.68
CA MET A 37 -5.15 17.44 3.24
C MET A 37 -5.17 17.21 1.72
N TRP A 38 -4.66 18.19 0.96
CA TRP A 38 -4.48 18.04 -0.48
C TRP A 38 -3.49 16.92 -0.82
N LEU A 39 -2.33 16.86 -0.15
CA LEU A 39 -1.37 15.76 -0.33
C LEU A 39 -1.98 14.40 0.04
N ALA A 40 -2.68 14.31 1.16
CA ALA A 40 -3.37 13.09 1.61
C ALA A 40 -4.41 12.63 0.57
N GLN A 41 -5.18 13.57 0.00
CA GLN A 41 -6.11 13.29 -1.10
C GLN A 41 -5.37 12.74 -2.33
N GLY A 42 -4.23 13.32 -2.71
CA GLY A 42 -3.41 12.81 -3.82
C GLY A 42 -2.91 11.38 -3.60
N LEU A 43 -2.52 11.03 -2.36
CA LEU A 43 -2.16 9.66 -1.99
C LEU A 43 -3.36 8.71 -2.10
N ALA A 44 -4.53 9.11 -1.61
CA ALA A 44 -5.76 8.31 -1.69
C ALA A 44 -6.24 8.09 -3.14
N ILE A 45 -6.05 9.08 -4.02
CA ILE A 45 -6.34 8.93 -5.46
C ILE A 45 -5.37 7.93 -6.10
N LYS A 46 -4.07 7.98 -5.78
CA LYS A 46 -3.09 6.99 -6.26
C LYS A 46 -3.46 5.56 -5.82
N GLU A 47 -3.89 5.37 -4.58
CA GLU A 47 -4.39 4.06 -4.10
C GLU A 47 -5.65 3.60 -4.83
N SER A 48 -6.62 4.51 -5.00
CA SER A 48 -7.84 4.25 -5.76
C SER A 48 -7.54 3.85 -7.22
N ALA A 49 -6.54 4.48 -7.85
CA ALA A 49 -6.08 4.11 -9.17
C ALA A 49 -5.54 2.68 -9.23
N ILE A 50 -4.73 2.27 -8.24
CA ILE A 50 -4.24 0.88 -8.14
C ILE A 50 -5.41 -0.10 -8.00
N HIS A 51 -6.40 0.21 -7.15
CA HIS A 51 -7.58 -0.63 -6.98
C HIS A 51 -8.41 -0.77 -8.27
N VAL A 52 -8.69 0.33 -8.96
CA VAL A 52 -9.48 0.32 -10.18
C VAL A 52 -8.74 -0.41 -11.32
N MET A 53 -7.43 -0.21 -11.44
CA MET A 53 -6.61 -0.90 -12.45
C MET A 53 -6.53 -2.41 -12.18
N LYS A 54 -6.42 -2.81 -10.92
CA LYS A 54 -6.52 -4.21 -10.50
C LYS A 54 -7.87 -4.82 -10.83
N ASP A 55 -8.96 -4.12 -10.54
CA ASP A 55 -10.32 -4.58 -10.86
C ASP A 55 -10.49 -4.77 -12.37
N LYS A 56 -10.03 -3.79 -13.17
CA LYS A 56 -10.04 -3.87 -14.63
C LYS A 56 -9.29 -5.09 -15.14
N ARG A 57 -8.08 -5.36 -14.61
CA ARG A 57 -7.27 -6.53 -15.00
C ARG A 57 -7.89 -7.86 -14.57
N SER A 58 -8.59 -7.88 -13.44
CA SER A 58 -9.27 -9.09 -12.95
C SER A 58 -10.57 -9.40 -13.69
N LEU A 59 -11.03 -8.48 -14.55
CA LEU A 59 -12.26 -8.63 -15.30
C LEU A 59 -12.07 -9.66 -16.42
N LYS A 60 -12.81 -10.77 -16.34
CA LYS A 60 -12.80 -11.81 -17.37
C LYS A 60 -13.47 -11.34 -18.66
N SER A 61 -13.10 -11.92 -19.80
CA SER A 61 -13.79 -11.72 -21.09
C SER A 61 -15.29 -12.00 -21.00
N THR A 62 -15.69 -12.97 -20.15
CA THR A 62 -17.08 -13.36 -19.88
C THR A 62 -17.79 -12.50 -18.83
N ALA A 63 -17.21 -11.39 -18.37
CA ALA A 63 -17.83 -10.55 -17.35
C ALA A 63 -19.16 -9.95 -17.82
N THR A 64 -20.12 -9.84 -16.91
CA THR A 64 -21.46 -9.29 -17.20
C THR A 64 -21.39 -7.79 -17.44
N ASP A 65 -22.38 -7.24 -18.14
CA ASP A 65 -22.48 -5.79 -18.37
C ASP A 65 -22.56 -5.00 -17.06
N ILE A 66 -23.18 -5.58 -16.01
CA ILE A 66 -23.22 -4.99 -14.66
C ILE A 66 -21.82 -4.88 -14.07
N GLN A 67 -20.98 -5.92 -14.20
CA GLN A 67 -19.60 -5.91 -13.71
C GLN A 67 -18.73 -4.93 -14.50
N LYS A 68 -18.85 -4.92 -15.84
CA LYS A 68 -18.18 -3.97 -16.73
C LYS A 68 -18.55 -2.52 -16.36
N LEU A 69 -19.84 -2.24 -16.22
CA LEU A 69 -20.35 -0.91 -15.88
C LEU A 69 -19.87 -0.46 -14.50
N ALA A 70 -19.77 -1.36 -13.52
CA ALA A 70 -19.24 -1.03 -12.20
C ALA A 70 -17.77 -0.57 -12.27
N VAL A 71 -16.94 -1.24 -13.07
CA VAL A 71 -15.54 -0.82 -13.29
C VAL A 71 -15.49 0.51 -14.03
N ILE A 72 -16.26 0.70 -15.10
CA ILE A 72 -16.31 1.96 -15.85
C ILE A 72 -16.72 3.14 -14.95
N ARG A 73 -17.74 2.97 -14.11
CA ARG A 73 -18.17 4.03 -13.17
C ARG A 73 -17.08 4.39 -12.16
N ARG A 74 -16.33 3.39 -11.66
CA ARG A 74 -15.19 3.66 -10.77
C ARG A 74 -14.06 4.39 -11.50
N MET A 75 -13.80 4.06 -12.77
CA MET A 75 -12.83 4.77 -13.61
C MET A 75 -13.24 6.22 -13.86
N ASP A 76 -14.50 6.46 -14.22
CA ASP A 76 -15.03 7.81 -14.45
C ASP A 76 -14.91 8.70 -13.21
N ARG A 77 -15.30 8.16 -12.04
CA ARG A 77 -15.10 8.85 -10.76
C ARG A 77 -13.63 9.14 -10.48
N LEU A 78 -12.74 8.17 -10.69
CA LEU A 78 -11.29 8.36 -10.50
C LEU A 78 -10.75 9.47 -11.40
N ILE A 79 -11.15 9.51 -12.67
CA ILE A 79 -10.74 10.56 -13.61
C ILE A 79 -11.24 11.92 -13.13
N SER A 80 -12.50 12.01 -12.69
CA SER A 80 -13.05 13.25 -12.11
C SER A 80 -12.26 13.72 -10.88
N ASP A 81 -11.89 12.80 -9.99
CA ASP A 81 -11.10 13.12 -8.80
C ASP A 81 -9.68 13.57 -9.16
N ILE A 82 -9.07 12.97 -10.20
CA ILE A 82 -7.77 13.42 -10.73
C ILE A 82 -7.88 14.81 -11.37
N SER A 83 -8.89 15.08 -12.18
CA SER A 83 -9.09 16.41 -12.78
C SER A 83 -9.19 17.48 -11.70
N LYS A 84 -10.04 17.28 -10.68
CA LYS A 84 -10.17 18.21 -9.55
C LYS A 84 -8.85 18.40 -8.80
N PHE A 85 -8.08 17.32 -8.65
CA PHE A 85 -6.77 17.38 -8.01
C PHE A 85 -5.79 18.23 -8.83
N ILE A 86 -5.74 18.03 -10.15
CA ILE A 86 -4.90 18.78 -11.08
C ILE A 86 -5.28 20.26 -11.11
N ASP A 87 -6.58 20.58 -11.14
CA ASP A 87 -7.07 21.96 -11.11
C ASP A 87 -6.61 22.72 -9.85
N ALA A 88 -6.39 22.01 -8.75
CA ALA A 88 -5.91 22.57 -7.49
C ALA A 88 -4.38 22.71 -7.39
N VAL A 89 -3.59 22.12 -8.30
CA VAL A 89 -2.12 22.08 -8.22
C VAL A 89 -1.51 23.47 -8.15
N THR A 90 -1.96 24.37 -9.03
CA THR A 90 -1.41 25.74 -9.11
C THR A 90 -1.54 26.50 -7.79
N ALA A 91 -2.57 26.19 -6.98
CA ALA A 91 -2.78 26.81 -5.68
C ALA A 91 -1.77 26.36 -4.61
N TYR A 92 -1.24 25.13 -4.72
CA TYR A 92 -0.33 24.55 -3.72
C TYR A 92 1.13 24.49 -4.17
N MET A 93 1.38 24.29 -5.46
CA MET A 93 2.72 24.15 -6.04
C MET A 93 3.19 25.38 -6.84
N GLY A 94 2.31 26.36 -7.05
CA GLY A 94 2.59 27.54 -7.88
C GLY A 94 2.55 27.26 -9.39
N SER A 95 2.56 28.32 -10.19
CA SER A 95 2.50 28.26 -11.65
C SER A 95 3.83 27.86 -12.31
N THR A 96 4.90 27.68 -11.53
CA THR A 96 6.27 27.44 -12.02
C THR A 96 6.55 26.04 -12.56
N ILE A 97 5.56 25.14 -12.55
CA ILE A 97 5.65 23.85 -13.24
C ILE A 97 5.25 24.05 -14.71
N GLU A 98 5.88 25.02 -15.39
CA GLU A 98 5.81 25.10 -16.85
C GLU A 98 6.84 24.13 -17.44
N ASP A 99 6.32 23.07 -18.05
CA ASP A 99 6.88 22.40 -19.23
C ASP A 99 8.35 21.95 -19.15
N HIS A 100 8.70 21.18 -18.12
CA HIS A 100 9.88 20.33 -18.16
C HIS A 100 9.48 18.87 -18.39
N ASN A 101 9.13 18.59 -19.65
CA ASN A 101 9.20 17.28 -20.29
C ASN A 101 10.64 16.72 -20.32
N ASN A 102 11.29 16.58 -19.16
CA ASN A 102 12.55 15.86 -19.06
C ASN A 102 12.86 15.45 -17.61
N MET A 103 12.25 14.34 -17.19
CA MET A 103 12.95 13.32 -16.39
C MET A 103 12.09 12.05 -16.42
N THR A 104 12.53 11.07 -17.21
CA THR A 104 12.07 9.67 -17.22
C THR A 104 10.62 9.47 -16.76
N ALA A 105 9.68 9.60 -17.69
CA ALA A 105 8.54 8.69 -17.68
C ALA A 105 9.17 7.30 -17.59
N ASP A 106 9.17 6.74 -16.39
CA ASP A 106 9.83 5.48 -16.10
C ASP A 106 9.06 4.46 -16.93
N GLU A 107 9.55 4.14 -18.14
CA GLU A 107 9.09 3.00 -18.94
C GLU A 107 9.15 1.71 -18.11
N ALA A 108 9.87 1.73 -16.98
CA ALA A 108 9.85 0.70 -15.96
C ALA A 108 8.55 0.61 -15.14
N GLU A 109 7.66 1.62 -15.14
CA GLU A 109 6.29 1.49 -14.60
C GLU A 109 5.49 0.51 -15.46
N SER A 110 5.72 0.47 -16.77
CA SER A 110 5.22 -0.59 -17.66
C SER A 110 6.00 -1.88 -17.48
N LYS A 111 7.33 -1.88 -17.36
CA LYS A 111 8.14 -3.12 -17.40
C LYS A 111 7.94 -4.10 -16.23
N TRP A 112 7.51 -3.62 -15.05
CA TRP A 112 7.11 -4.49 -13.92
C TRP A 112 5.60 -4.76 -13.86
N GLU A 113 4.79 -3.92 -14.49
CA GLU A 113 3.38 -4.22 -14.76
C GLU A 113 3.22 -5.21 -15.92
N GLU A 114 4.24 -5.35 -16.79
CA GLU A 114 4.28 -6.19 -17.99
C GLU A 114 4.71 -7.65 -17.77
N GLN A 115 5.38 -7.99 -16.67
CA GLN A 115 5.88 -9.38 -16.48
C GLN A 115 4.78 -10.40 -16.18
N ASN A 116 3.52 -9.98 -16.03
CA ASN A 116 2.35 -10.86 -16.00
C ASN A 116 1.46 -10.74 -17.24
N ASN A 117 1.92 -10.06 -18.30
CA ASN A 117 1.17 -10.00 -19.54
C ASN A 117 1.27 -11.34 -20.27
N ASP A 118 0.14 -12.06 -20.30
CA ASP A 118 -0.23 -12.82 -21.49
C ASP A 118 -0.34 -11.83 -22.66
N PRO A 119 0.50 -11.94 -23.71
CA PRO A 119 0.46 -11.05 -24.88
C PRO A 119 -0.87 -11.05 -25.64
N HIS A 120 -1.81 -11.94 -25.29
CA HIS A 120 -3.12 -12.10 -25.92
C HIS A 120 -4.33 -11.69 -25.05
N SER A 121 -4.13 -10.84 -24.04
CA SER A 121 -5.27 -10.39 -23.22
C SER A 121 -6.22 -9.47 -24.00
N ASP A 122 -7.26 -10.04 -24.60
CA ASP A 122 -8.48 -9.35 -25.06
C ASP A 122 -9.15 -8.68 -23.86
N LEU A 123 -8.65 -7.50 -23.47
CA LEU A 123 -9.20 -6.75 -22.35
C LEU A 123 -10.65 -6.37 -22.67
N PRO A 124 -11.62 -6.68 -21.79
CA PRO A 124 -13.04 -6.44 -22.07
C PRO A 124 -13.42 -4.96 -22.13
N LEU A 125 -12.48 -4.07 -21.80
CA LEU A 125 -12.67 -2.63 -21.66
C LEU A 125 -11.55 -1.90 -22.40
N PRO A 126 -11.86 -0.76 -23.06
CA PRO A 126 -10.88 0.01 -23.83
C PRO A 126 -9.71 0.48 -22.96
N PHE A 127 -8.55 0.67 -23.56
CA PHE A 127 -7.42 1.31 -22.90
C PHE A 127 -7.78 2.77 -22.59
N ILE A 128 -7.70 3.15 -21.30
CA ILE A 128 -7.89 4.53 -20.85
C ILE A 128 -6.63 4.87 -20.10
N HIS A 129 -5.91 5.88 -20.59
CA HIS A 129 -4.70 6.36 -19.95
C HIS A 129 -5.07 7.13 -18.69
N ILE A 130 -4.60 6.68 -17.53
CA ILE A 130 -4.77 7.42 -16.27
C ILE A 130 -3.65 8.47 -16.22
N PRO A 131 -3.97 9.77 -16.18
CA PRO A 131 -2.94 10.81 -16.11
C PRO A 131 -2.12 10.67 -14.83
N ALA A 132 -0.82 10.97 -14.92
CA ALA A 132 0.06 10.98 -13.76
C ALA A 132 -0.36 12.09 -12.78
N LEU A 133 -0.42 11.78 -11.49
CA LEU A 133 -0.73 12.78 -10.47
C LEU A 133 0.52 13.62 -10.15
N PRO A 134 0.45 14.95 -10.29
CA PRO A 134 1.53 15.87 -9.91
C PRO A 134 1.64 15.92 -8.39
N LEU A 135 2.56 15.12 -7.85
CA LEU A 135 2.94 15.11 -6.45
C LEU A 135 4.44 15.44 -6.33
N PRO A 136 4.92 15.96 -5.19
CA PRO A 136 6.35 16.23 -4.99
C PRO A 136 7.26 15.04 -5.36
N SER A 137 6.85 13.82 -5.01
CA SER A 137 7.56 12.57 -5.33
C SER A 137 7.66 12.28 -6.83
N TRP A 138 6.77 12.86 -7.64
CA TRP A 138 6.85 12.75 -9.10
C TRP A 138 7.86 13.75 -9.68
N LEU A 139 7.97 14.95 -9.10
CA LEU A 139 8.99 15.94 -9.48
C LEU A 139 10.40 15.49 -9.06
N GLY A 140 10.48 14.81 -7.92
CA GLY A 140 11.73 14.38 -7.29
C GLY A 140 12.38 15.50 -6.48
N HIS A 141 13.15 15.11 -5.46
CA HIS A 141 13.73 16.02 -4.47
C HIS A 141 14.51 17.19 -5.10
N ARG A 142 15.37 16.91 -6.10
CA ARG A 142 16.15 17.94 -6.78
C ARG A 142 15.31 19.02 -7.45
N ASN A 143 14.16 18.67 -8.03
CA ASN A 143 13.29 19.65 -8.67
C ASN A 143 12.42 20.36 -7.63
N CYS A 144 11.96 19.66 -6.58
CA CYS A 144 11.30 20.30 -5.44
C CYS A 144 12.17 21.43 -4.86
N ASN A 145 13.46 21.19 -4.63
CA ASN A 145 14.38 22.21 -4.11
C ASN A 145 14.54 23.40 -5.06
N LYS A 146 14.59 23.18 -6.38
CA LYS A 146 14.68 24.27 -7.36
C LYS A 146 13.45 25.17 -7.36
N HIS A 147 12.28 24.61 -7.06
CA HIS A 147 11.00 25.33 -7.08
C HIS A 147 10.53 25.77 -5.68
N GLY A 148 11.34 25.61 -4.63
CA GLY A 148 10.95 25.94 -3.25
C GLY A 148 9.81 25.08 -2.71
N LEU A 149 9.72 23.83 -3.16
CA LEU A 149 8.72 22.82 -2.76
C LEU A 149 9.31 21.79 -1.79
N ASP A 150 10.42 22.11 -1.13
CA ASP A 150 11.11 21.27 -0.15
C ASP A 150 10.22 20.96 1.06
N ALA A 151 9.58 21.98 1.64
CA ALA A 151 8.63 21.78 2.74
C ALA A 151 7.45 20.88 2.32
N LEU A 152 7.00 21.00 1.08
CA LEU A 152 5.92 20.17 0.52
C LEU A 152 6.38 18.72 0.32
N ALA A 153 7.61 18.52 -0.13
CA ALA A 153 8.24 17.20 -0.27
C ALA A 153 8.39 16.49 1.08
N ASP A 154 8.78 17.22 2.13
CA ASP A 154 8.90 16.70 3.49
C ASP A 154 7.54 16.26 4.06
N LEU A 155 6.49 17.04 3.80
CA LEU A 155 5.12 16.67 4.18
C LEU A 155 4.64 15.41 3.45
N GLU A 156 4.91 15.31 2.14
CA GLU A 156 4.59 14.07 1.41
C GLU A 156 5.37 12.90 2.00
N LEU A 157 6.67 13.06 2.29
CA LEU A 157 7.50 11.99 2.85
C LEU A 157 6.91 11.47 4.17
N GLN A 158 6.48 12.35 5.07
CA GLN A 158 5.83 11.95 6.32
C GLN A 158 4.54 11.15 6.07
N LEU A 159 3.67 11.62 5.16
CA LEU A 159 2.46 10.87 4.80
C LEU A 159 2.79 9.50 4.16
N ARG A 160 3.86 9.41 3.36
CA ARG A 160 4.35 8.14 2.79
C ARG A 160 4.82 7.16 3.86
N ILE A 161 5.44 7.63 4.95
CA ILE A 161 5.78 6.79 6.11
C ILE A 161 4.51 6.18 6.71
N GLY A 162 3.48 7.00 6.94
CA GLY A 162 2.17 6.52 7.38
C GLY A 162 1.58 5.48 6.43
N GLN A 163 1.66 5.74 5.13
CA GLN A 163 1.12 4.86 4.08
C GLN A 163 1.87 3.52 4.03
N ALA A 164 3.19 3.55 4.17
CA ALA A 164 4.01 2.35 4.26
C ALA A 164 3.62 1.50 5.47
N ASN A 165 3.37 2.12 6.63
CA ASN A 165 2.93 1.40 7.83
C ASN A 165 1.56 0.74 7.65
N ASP A 166 0.57 1.48 7.15
CA ASP A 166 -0.80 0.97 6.95
C ASP A 166 -0.84 -0.16 5.92
N THR A 167 -0.04 -0.04 4.85
CA THR A 167 0.06 -1.07 3.82
C THR A 167 0.76 -2.33 4.32
N LEU A 168 1.86 -2.20 5.08
CA LEU A 168 2.51 -3.36 5.69
C LEU A 168 1.60 -4.06 6.70
N GLN A 169 0.83 -3.30 7.48
CA GLN A 169 -0.19 -3.88 8.37
C GLN A 169 -1.25 -4.67 7.60
N SER A 170 -1.74 -4.11 6.49
CA SER A 170 -2.71 -4.78 5.63
C SER A 170 -2.13 -6.04 4.99
N ILE A 171 -0.84 -6.03 4.61
CA ILE A 171 -0.12 -7.21 4.11
C ILE A 171 -0.03 -8.29 5.20
N HIS A 172 0.30 -7.92 6.44
CA HIS A 172 0.29 -8.87 7.56
C HIS A 172 -1.06 -9.54 7.74
N PHE A 173 -2.13 -8.75 7.81
CA PHE A 173 -3.47 -9.30 8.03
C PHE A 173 -3.92 -10.21 6.90
N THR A 174 -3.66 -9.83 5.66
CA THR A 174 -4.03 -10.66 4.51
C THR A 174 -3.22 -11.96 4.45
N LEU A 175 -1.94 -11.95 4.88
CA LEU A 175 -1.15 -13.18 5.00
C LEU A 175 -1.62 -14.07 6.15
N ALA A 176 -1.98 -13.49 7.29
CA ALA A 176 -2.53 -14.25 8.42
C ALA A 176 -3.89 -14.89 8.06
N ASP A 177 -4.80 -14.13 7.44
CA ASP A 177 -6.07 -14.64 6.93
C ASP A 177 -5.86 -15.79 5.93
N LYS A 178 -4.91 -15.62 4.99
CA LYS A 178 -4.53 -16.69 4.06
C LYS A 178 -4.03 -17.95 4.78
N ALA A 179 -3.21 -17.79 5.82
CA ALA A 179 -2.68 -18.91 6.60
C ALA A 179 -3.78 -19.67 7.34
N VAL A 180 -4.72 -18.96 7.97
CA VAL A 180 -5.87 -19.55 8.64
C VAL A 180 -6.77 -20.28 7.65
N LEU A 181 -7.05 -19.66 6.50
CA LEU A 181 -7.86 -20.29 5.45
C LEU A 181 -7.20 -21.57 4.92
N PHE A 182 -5.88 -21.58 4.82
CA PHE A 182 -5.13 -22.78 4.46
C PHE A 182 -5.30 -23.91 5.50
N CYS A 183 -5.12 -23.61 6.78
CA CYS A 183 -5.23 -24.60 7.85
C CYS A 183 -6.65 -25.13 8.05
N THR A 184 -7.64 -24.23 8.03
CA THR A 184 -9.01 -24.54 8.40
C THR A 184 -9.83 -25.09 7.23
N GLU A 185 -9.55 -24.64 6.01
CA GLU A 185 -10.38 -25.02 4.87
C GLU A 185 -9.60 -25.84 3.83
N VAL A 186 -8.37 -25.47 3.49
CA VAL A 186 -7.61 -26.18 2.43
C VAL A 186 -7.19 -27.55 2.91
N CYS A 187 -6.61 -27.65 4.10
CA CYS A 187 -6.19 -28.93 4.68
C CYS A 187 -7.38 -29.85 5.02
N LEU A 188 -8.56 -29.29 5.31
CA LEU A 188 -9.76 -30.06 5.68
C LEU A 188 -10.68 -30.38 4.49
N ALA A 189 -10.35 -29.90 3.29
CA ALA A 189 -11.16 -30.14 2.09
C ALA A 189 -11.14 -31.63 1.71
N SER A 190 -12.28 -32.30 1.91
CA SER A 190 -12.40 -33.76 1.71
C SER A 190 -12.73 -34.17 0.28
N ASN A 191 -13.25 -33.27 -0.54
CA ASN A 191 -13.68 -33.58 -1.91
C ASN A 191 -13.27 -32.48 -2.90
N GLN A 192 -13.31 -32.82 -4.19
CA GLN A 192 -12.82 -31.96 -5.27
C GLN A 192 -13.58 -30.62 -5.35
N SER A 193 -14.90 -30.62 -5.15
CA SER A 193 -15.71 -29.40 -5.23
C SER A 193 -15.46 -28.45 -4.05
N ALA A 194 -15.32 -28.98 -2.84
CA ALA A 194 -14.90 -28.22 -1.66
C ALA A 194 -13.50 -27.65 -1.87
N ASN A 195 -12.57 -28.45 -2.39
CA ASN A 195 -11.19 -28.02 -2.68
C ASN A 195 -11.19 -26.84 -3.68
N THR A 196 -11.90 -26.95 -4.80
CA THR A 196 -12.02 -25.85 -5.79
C THR A 196 -12.62 -24.59 -5.18
N ARG A 197 -13.66 -24.71 -4.34
CA ARG A 197 -14.28 -23.55 -3.69
C ARG A 197 -13.31 -22.88 -2.72
N THR A 198 -12.57 -23.66 -1.93
CA THR A 198 -11.57 -23.13 -1.00
C THR A 198 -10.43 -22.43 -1.73
N TRP A 199 -9.90 -23.02 -2.81
CA TRP A 199 -8.91 -22.34 -3.66
C TRP A 199 -9.44 -21.05 -4.27
N GLY A 200 -10.73 -20.99 -4.60
CA GLY A 200 -11.39 -19.75 -5.00
C GLY A 200 -11.29 -18.64 -3.95
N LYS A 201 -11.43 -18.98 -2.65
CA LYS A 201 -11.25 -18.03 -1.55
C LYS A 201 -9.78 -17.63 -1.37
N VAL A 202 -8.85 -18.58 -1.46
CA VAL A 202 -7.40 -18.29 -1.43
C VAL A 202 -7.04 -17.27 -2.52
N HIS A 203 -7.53 -17.46 -3.74
CA HIS A 203 -7.30 -16.53 -4.84
C HIS A 203 -7.90 -15.14 -4.61
N GLN A 204 -9.04 -15.06 -3.90
CA GLN A 204 -9.62 -13.79 -3.49
C GLN A 204 -8.69 -13.06 -2.51
N VAL A 205 -8.18 -13.76 -1.50
CA VAL A 205 -7.21 -13.21 -0.53
C VAL A 205 -5.92 -12.78 -1.24
N ASP A 206 -5.41 -13.58 -2.18
CA ASP A 206 -4.23 -13.24 -3.00
C ASP A 206 -4.44 -11.99 -3.84
N THR A 207 -5.65 -11.80 -4.36
CA THR A 207 -6.00 -10.59 -5.12
C THR A 207 -5.93 -9.35 -4.23
N VAL A 208 -6.38 -9.45 -2.98
CA VAL A 208 -6.32 -8.37 -1.98
C VAL A 208 -4.88 -8.11 -1.56
N LEU A 209 -4.13 -9.15 -1.16
CA LEU A 209 -2.72 -9.08 -0.81
C LEU A 209 -1.91 -8.38 -1.90
N SER A 210 -2.09 -8.79 -3.14
CA SER A 210 -1.35 -8.24 -4.27
C SER A 210 -1.68 -6.75 -4.52
N ARG A 211 -2.82 -6.22 -4.06
CA ARG A 211 -3.12 -4.77 -4.10
C ARG A 211 -2.24 -4.04 -3.07
N HIS A 212 -2.22 -4.49 -1.83
CA HIS A 212 -1.44 -3.85 -0.77
C HIS A 212 0.06 -3.89 -1.08
N VAL A 213 0.56 -5.00 -1.64
CA VAL A 213 1.94 -5.13 -2.13
C VAL A 213 2.28 -4.07 -3.18
N GLN A 214 1.39 -3.80 -4.13
CA GLN A 214 1.61 -2.77 -5.14
C GLN A 214 1.61 -1.37 -4.54
N ILE A 215 0.70 -1.08 -3.61
CA ILE A 215 0.67 0.23 -2.92
C ILE A 215 1.98 0.43 -2.16
N TYR A 216 2.44 -0.56 -1.39
CA TYR A 216 3.72 -0.51 -0.68
C TYR A 216 4.90 -0.27 -1.62
N ARG A 217 4.99 -1.02 -2.73
CA ARG A 217 6.06 -0.85 -3.74
C ARG A 217 6.05 0.56 -4.35
N LYS A 218 4.88 1.11 -4.71
CA LYS A 218 4.77 2.49 -5.23
C LYS A 218 5.10 3.54 -4.16
N CYS A 219 4.66 3.31 -2.92
CA CYS A 219 5.01 4.17 -1.78
C CYS A 219 6.52 4.23 -1.57
N ARG A 220 7.21 3.08 -1.51
CA ARG A 220 8.66 3.01 -1.36
C ARG A 220 9.40 3.71 -2.51
N LYS A 221 8.95 3.54 -3.76
CA LYS A 221 9.51 4.27 -4.91
C LYS A 221 9.40 5.79 -4.72
N ALA A 222 8.24 6.27 -4.26
CA ALA A 222 8.04 7.68 -3.96
C ALA A 222 8.98 8.17 -2.83
N MET A 223 9.20 7.38 -1.78
CA MET A 223 10.15 7.70 -0.71
C MET A 223 11.59 7.82 -1.25
N VAL A 224 11.99 6.96 -2.19
CA VAL A 224 13.30 7.05 -2.87
C VAL A 224 13.40 8.32 -3.72
N ALA A 225 12.34 8.67 -4.47
CA ALA A 225 12.33 9.89 -5.29
C ALA A 225 12.37 11.18 -4.46
N LEU A 226 11.88 11.13 -3.22
CA LEU A 226 11.98 12.20 -2.23
C LEU A 226 13.30 12.21 -1.46
N GLU A 227 14.26 11.34 -1.81
CA GLU A 227 15.57 11.22 -1.14
C GLU A 227 15.45 10.95 0.36
N ALA A 228 14.54 10.06 0.76
CA ALA A 228 14.39 9.67 2.15
C ALA A 228 15.72 9.16 2.77
N ASP A 229 15.90 9.46 4.05
CA ASP A 229 17.13 9.12 4.78
C ASP A 229 17.45 7.62 4.74
N LYS A 230 18.75 7.30 4.77
CA LYS A 230 19.27 5.93 4.71
C LYS A 230 18.71 5.07 5.85
N VAL A 231 18.61 5.61 7.06
CA VAL A 231 18.05 4.91 8.22
C VAL A 231 16.59 4.50 7.95
N LEU A 232 15.84 5.38 7.31
CA LEU A 232 14.45 5.11 6.94
C LEU A 232 14.36 4.07 5.82
N MET A 233 15.28 4.10 4.84
CA MET A 233 15.33 3.11 3.76
C MET A 233 15.84 1.72 4.21
N GLU A 234 16.64 1.66 5.28
CA GLU A 234 17.01 0.41 5.96
C GLU A 234 15.82 -0.21 6.70
N ARG A 235 14.95 0.63 7.26
CA ARG A 235 13.69 0.21 7.89
C ARG A 235 12.67 -0.28 6.85
N TYR A 236 12.45 0.45 5.77
CA TYR A 236 11.48 0.12 4.72
C TYR A 236 12.16 -0.57 3.52
N LYS A 237 12.37 -1.88 3.65
CA LYS A 237 13.12 -2.68 2.66
C LYS A 237 12.30 -3.02 1.41
N PRO A 238 12.94 -3.35 0.27
CA PRO A 238 12.23 -3.86 -0.90
C PRO A 238 11.43 -5.12 -0.56
N LEU A 239 10.18 -5.18 -0.99
CA LEU A 239 9.30 -6.33 -0.77
C LEU A 239 9.37 -7.27 -1.97
N VAL A 240 9.98 -8.45 -1.78
CA VAL A 240 10.13 -9.48 -2.82
C VAL A 240 9.08 -10.57 -2.68
N ASP A 241 8.83 -11.34 -3.75
CA ASP A 241 7.74 -12.34 -3.72
C ASP A 241 8.00 -13.49 -2.75
N GLN A 242 9.27 -13.72 -2.38
CA GLN A 242 9.63 -14.69 -1.34
C GLN A 242 9.10 -14.26 0.05
N ASP A 243 9.03 -12.95 0.30
CA ASP A 243 8.54 -12.38 1.56
C ASP A 243 7.03 -12.61 1.76
N LEU A 244 6.30 -12.89 0.67
CA LEU A 244 4.84 -13.06 0.63
C LEU A 244 4.41 -14.52 0.75
N LYS A 245 5.36 -15.46 0.89
CA LYS A 245 5.03 -16.88 1.03
C LYS A 245 4.49 -17.15 2.42
N VAL A 246 3.29 -17.70 2.47
CA VAL A 246 2.73 -18.24 3.72
C VAL A 246 3.56 -19.45 4.12
N THR A 247 4.33 -19.30 5.19
CA THR A 247 5.15 -20.37 5.77
C THR A 247 4.34 -21.09 6.86
N THR A 248 4.60 -22.38 7.08
CA THR A 248 4.02 -23.16 8.18
C THR A 248 4.21 -22.51 9.56
N ALA A 249 5.26 -21.71 9.71
CA ALA A 249 5.53 -20.89 10.90
C ALA A 249 4.40 -19.90 11.24
N ILE A 250 3.68 -19.41 10.22
CA ILE A 250 2.53 -18.52 10.40
C ILE A 250 1.33 -19.39 10.83
N CYS A 251 1.15 -20.54 10.20
CA CYS A 251 0.03 -21.46 10.44
C CYS A 251 0.01 -22.12 11.85
N ASP A 252 1.16 -22.31 12.49
CA ASP A 252 1.27 -22.94 13.81
C ASP A 252 1.82 -21.96 14.86
N PRO A 253 0.95 -21.21 15.57
CA PRO A 253 1.39 -20.28 16.61
C PRO A 253 2.03 -20.99 17.83
N ASN A 254 1.86 -22.31 17.96
CA ASN A 254 2.51 -23.13 18.98
C ASN A 254 3.81 -23.80 18.47
N GLY A 255 4.24 -23.50 17.24
CA GLY A 255 5.44 -24.03 16.64
C GLY A 255 6.73 -23.53 17.33
N SER A 256 7.83 -24.24 17.11
CA SER A 256 9.16 -23.83 17.62
C SER A 256 9.55 -22.42 17.16
N VAL A 257 10.15 -21.64 18.06
CA VAL A 257 10.75 -20.32 17.80
C VAL A 257 11.73 -20.35 16.61
N HIS A 258 12.36 -21.49 16.33
CA HIS A 258 13.24 -21.67 15.16
C HIS A 258 12.52 -21.50 13.81
N HIS A 259 11.21 -21.72 13.73
CA HIS A 259 10.43 -21.51 12.50
C HIS A 259 10.26 -20.03 12.15
N MET A 260 10.45 -19.13 13.12
CA MET A 260 10.31 -17.67 12.94
C MET A 260 11.56 -17.01 12.35
N GLN A 261 12.73 -17.67 12.37
CA GLN A 261 13.98 -17.14 11.80
C GLN A 261 13.91 -16.91 10.28
N ASN A 262 12.98 -17.59 9.60
CA ASN A 262 12.75 -17.46 8.16
C ASN A 262 11.65 -16.45 7.80
N LEU A 263 11.09 -15.73 8.77
CA LEU A 263 10.08 -14.71 8.48
C LEU A 263 10.70 -13.51 7.78
N ALA A 264 9.92 -12.93 6.86
CA ALA A 264 10.30 -11.70 6.20
C ALA A 264 10.51 -10.54 7.19
N TRP A 265 11.36 -9.60 6.82
CA TRP A 265 11.79 -8.49 7.67
C TRP A 265 10.63 -7.67 8.28
N PHE A 266 9.51 -7.55 7.56
CA PHE A 266 8.37 -6.73 8.00
C PHE A 266 7.60 -7.34 9.18
N TRP A 267 7.72 -8.65 9.45
CA TRP A 267 7.12 -9.33 10.60
C TRP A 267 7.68 -8.86 11.95
N THR A 268 8.93 -8.39 11.95
CA THR A 268 9.60 -7.88 13.16
C THR A 268 9.37 -6.39 13.39
N MET A 269 8.64 -5.72 12.50
CA MET A 269 8.38 -4.29 12.64
C MET A 269 7.24 -4.00 13.60
N ASP A 270 7.44 -3.01 14.47
CA ASP A 270 6.38 -2.41 15.29
C ASP A 270 5.47 -1.55 14.40
N ILE A 271 4.46 -2.19 13.81
CA ILE A 271 3.47 -1.59 12.90
C ILE A 271 2.25 -1.11 13.72
N PRO A 272 1.53 -0.04 13.30
CA PRO A 272 0.37 0.43 14.04
C PRO A 272 -0.67 -0.67 14.22
N ARG A 273 -1.36 -0.74 15.38
CA ARG A 273 -2.59 -1.53 15.59
C ARG A 273 -3.81 -0.61 15.69
N ASP A 274 -4.71 -0.63 14.72
CA ASP A 274 -5.97 0.10 14.85
C ASP A 274 -6.94 -0.69 15.73
N ALA A 275 -7.70 0.01 16.58
CA ALA A 275 -8.57 -0.60 17.61
C ALA A 275 -9.78 -1.38 17.06
N GLN A 276 -9.91 -1.48 15.73
CA GLN A 276 -11.03 -2.13 15.04
C GLN A 276 -10.64 -3.53 14.52
N GLU A 277 -9.77 -4.22 15.26
CA GLU A 277 -9.25 -5.54 14.89
C GLU A 277 -10.05 -6.65 15.59
N SER A 278 -10.29 -7.77 14.91
CA SER A 278 -10.94 -8.93 15.54
C SER A 278 -10.03 -9.54 16.61
N ASP A 279 -10.61 -9.84 17.78
CA ASP A 279 -9.91 -10.30 18.99
C ASP A 279 -8.88 -11.42 18.72
N TRP A 280 -9.28 -12.43 17.92
CA TRP A 280 -8.47 -13.59 17.58
C TRP A 280 -7.26 -13.27 16.66
N MET A 281 -7.40 -12.32 15.72
CA MET A 281 -6.29 -11.85 14.86
C MET A 281 -5.25 -11.12 15.70
N SER A 282 -5.72 -10.40 16.72
CA SER A 282 -4.88 -9.65 17.64
C SER A 282 -4.01 -10.57 18.52
N GLU A 283 -4.54 -11.73 18.93
CA GLU A 283 -3.82 -12.75 19.70
C GLU A 283 -2.80 -13.48 18.83
N PHE A 284 -3.21 -13.94 17.65
CA PHE A 284 -2.32 -14.59 16.68
C PHE A 284 -1.15 -13.69 16.28
N TYR A 285 -1.43 -12.41 16.06
CA TYR A 285 -0.41 -11.39 15.82
C TYR A 285 0.51 -11.21 17.02
N CYS A 286 -0.04 -11.12 18.24
CA CYS A 286 0.75 -10.92 19.45
C CYS A 286 1.76 -12.06 19.65
N VAL A 287 1.31 -13.30 19.46
CA VAL A 287 2.16 -14.50 19.58
C VAL A 287 3.28 -14.49 18.53
N ASN A 288 2.95 -14.26 17.26
CA ASN A 288 3.93 -14.27 16.18
C ASN A 288 4.92 -13.09 16.29
N TRP A 289 4.45 -11.89 16.65
CA TRP A 289 5.32 -10.73 16.87
C TRP A 289 6.23 -10.91 18.09
N LEU A 290 5.70 -11.41 19.22
CA LEU A 290 6.52 -11.69 20.42
C LEU A 290 7.61 -12.72 20.11
N HIS A 291 7.28 -13.76 19.35
CA HIS A 291 8.27 -14.77 18.94
C HIS A 291 9.32 -14.20 17.98
N ALA A 292 8.90 -13.41 16.99
CA ALA A 292 9.83 -12.79 16.03
C ALA A 292 10.78 -11.79 16.73
N LYS A 293 10.29 -11.06 17.73
CA LYS A 293 11.10 -10.15 18.55
C LYS A 293 12.09 -10.90 19.44
N ALA A 294 11.66 -12.00 20.06
CA ALA A 294 12.53 -12.85 20.88
C ALA A 294 13.67 -13.53 20.11
N VAL A 295 13.63 -13.55 18.77
CA VAL A 295 14.71 -14.05 17.91
C VAL A 295 15.75 -12.97 17.58
N GLN A 296 15.38 -11.68 17.65
CA GLN A 296 16.27 -10.56 17.37
C GLN A 296 17.04 -10.05 18.60
N ASP A 297 16.49 -10.26 19.80
CA ASP A 297 17.11 -9.94 21.10
C ASP A 297 18.11 -11.02 21.55
#